data_AF-A0A3B9Q1F5-F1
#
_entry.id   AF-A0A3B9Q1F5-F1
#
_cell.length_a   1.000
_cell.length_b   1.000
_cell.length_c   1.000
_cell.angle_alpha   90.00
_cell.angle_beta   90.00
_cell.angle_gamma   90.00
#
_symmetry.space_group_name_H-M   'P 1'
#
loop_
_entity.id
_entity.type
_entity.pdbx_description
1 polymer ?
#
loop_
_entity_poly.entity_id
_entity_poly.type
_entity_poly.pdbx_seq_one_letter_code
_entity_poly.pdbx_strand_id
1 'polypeptide(L)'
;MNDEQVFALPLKRTIKNILLLCLFLVGISMGCILVANTLENPGFRILLRIAAILILIPFLLLVMQMVRILRSKYRIDREGLTIQWGYQKMVIPIQEIEWIRPVDQMGYSIPLPTAAKLGIFTGKTYSPELGDILFFATQQQDAFLIGTTQEVIFLSPSDADAFQKGLQESVYLGSITPLERKSISVDSPFITIRTNLHLYLPIAFSFLLNLGLFVLVGFLANNRETIQVGTVLFESTSNLVVIPILALLLNILDGILIPFLYKNESLRPYAFLTSYSGLITTLLLSIAIVISIL
;
A
#
# COMPACT_ATOMS: atom_id res chain seq x y z
N MET A 1 -18.41 -30.58 20.10
CA MET A 1 -17.18 -30.87 19.33
C MET A 1 -17.03 -29.73 18.34
N ASN A 2 -15.90 -29.02 18.41
CA ASN A 2 -15.62 -27.87 17.55
C ASN A 2 -15.24 -28.39 16.17
N ASP A 3 -16.19 -28.49 15.26
CA ASP A 3 -15.93 -28.79 13.84
C ASP A 3 -15.43 -27.55 13.10
N GLU A 4 -14.45 -26.83 13.69
CA GLU A 4 -13.79 -25.72 13.01
C GLU A 4 -12.83 -26.28 11.95
N GLN A 5 -13.17 -26.09 10.67
CA GLN A 5 -12.29 -26.47 9.56
C GLN A 5 -11.50 -25.24 9.09
N VAL A 6 -10.17 -25.36 9.03
CA VAL A 6 -9.26 -24.26 8.63
C VAL A 6 -8.58 -24.61 7.32
N PHE A 7 -8.71 -23.72 6.33
CA PHE A 7 -8.15 -23.86 5.00
C PHE A 7 -7.10 -22.77 4.74
N ALA A 8 -5.94 -23.19 4.22
CA ALA A 8 -4.88 -22.27 3.81
C ALA A 8 -5.09 -21.78 2.37
N LEU A 9 -4.30 -20.79 1.97
CA LEU A 9 -4.27 -20.30 0.60
C LEU A 9 -3.17 -21.01 -0.21
N PRO A 10 -3.31 -21.13 -1.54
CA PRO A 10 -2.24 -21.58 -2.41
C PRO A 10 -1.18 -20.47 -2.56
N LEU A 11 -0.08 -20.60 -1.82
CA LEU A 11 0.91 -19.53 -1.69
C LEU A 11 2.09 -19.60 -2.68
N LYS A 12 2.40 -20.80 -3.21
CA LYS A 12 3.68 -21.08 -3.89
C LYS A 12 3.96 -20.14 -5.07
N ARG A 13 2.97 -19.94 -5.95
CA ARG A 13 3.13 -19.11 -7.16
C ARG A 13 3.26 -17.63 -6.81
N THR A 14 2.39 -17.14 -5.94
CA THR A 14 2.37 -15.73 -5.53
C THR A 14 3.63 -15.34 -4.77
N ILE A 15 4.08 -16.17 -3.81
CA ILE A 15 5.33 -15.93 -3.09
C ILE A 15 6.52 -15.87 -4.04
N LYS A 16 6.61 -16.81 -5.00
CA LYS A 16 7.68 -16.82 -5.99
C LYS A 16 7.70 -15.52 -6.82
N ASN A 17 6.53 -15.09 -7.30
CA ASN A 17 6.41 -13.85 -8.08
C ASN A 17 6.81 -12.61 -7.27
N ILE A 18 6.35 -12.51 -6.01
CA ILE A 18 6.70 -11.41 -5.12
C ILE A 18 8.21 -11.42 -4.82
N LEU A 19 8.79 -12.58 -4.52
CA LEU A 19 10.22 -12.71 -4.22
C LEU A 19 11.10 -12.33 -5.41
N LEU A 20 10.71 -12.73 -6.63
CA LEU A 20 11.41 -12.34 -7.86
C LEU A 20 11.34 -10.82 -8.08
N LEU A 21 10.18 -10.20 -7.85
CA LEU A 21 10.01 -8.76 -7.98
C LEU A 21 10.80 -8.00 -6.91
N CYS A 22 10.83 -8.50 -5.67
CA CYS A 22 11.66 -7.96 -4.60
C CYS A 22 13.15 -8.01 -4.94
N LEU A 23 13.63 -9.15 -5.44
CA LEU A 23 15.03 -9.30 -5.86
C LEU A 23 15.38 -8.33 -6.99
N PHE A 24 14.48 -8.17 -7.96
CA PHE A 24 14.64 -7.21 -9.06
C PHE A 24 14.73 -5.76 -8.55
N LEU A 25 13.84 -5.34 -7.65
CA LEU A 25 13.85 -4.00 -7.08
C LEU A 25 15.11 -3.72 -6.24
N VAL A 26 15.54 -4.69 -5.43
CA VAL A 26 16.81 -4.59 -4.68
C VAL A 26 18.00 -4.50 -5.64
N GLY A 27 18.00 -5.29 -6.71
CA GLY A 27 19.02 -5.23 -7.76
C GLY A 27 19.11 -3.86 -8.43
N ILE A 28 17.97 -3.25 -8.77
CA ILE A 28 17.95 -1.88 -9.35
C ILE A 28 18.46 -0.87 -8.32
N SER A 29 17.96 -0.93 -7.07
CA SER A 29 18.38 0.00 -6.02
C SER A 29 19.90 -0.08 -5.77
N MET A 30 20.44 -1.29 -5.68
CA MET A 30 21.88 -1.52 -5.54
C MET A 30 22.66 -1.03 -6.77
N GLY A 31 22.17 -1.31 -7.98
CA GLY A 31 22.76 -0.83 -9.23
C GLY A 31 22.82 0.70 -9.29
N CYS A 32 21.76 1.39 -8.89
CA CYS A 32 21.73 2.85 -8.78
C CYS A 32 22.79 3.36 -7.79
N ILE A 33 22.98 2.71 -6.64
CA ILE A 33 24.00 3.11 -5.66
C ILE A 33 25.42 2.88 -6.21
N LEU A 34 25.67 1.75 -6.87
CA LEU A 34 26.97 1.43 -7.45
C LEU A 34 27.35 2.43 -8.54
N VAL A 35 26.44 2.72 -9.48
CA VAL A 35 26.65 3.74 -10.52
C VAL A 35 26.79 5.13 -9.90
N ALA A 36 26.08 5.44 -8.82
CA ALA A 36 26.20 6.75 -8.17
C ALA A 36 27.65 7.00 -7.71
N ASN A 37 28.34 5.96 -7.22
CA ASN A 37 29.69 6.08 -6.72
C ASN A 37 30.74 6.24 -7.83
N THR A 38 30.42 5.92 -9.10
CA THR A 38 31.30 6.15 -10.25
C THR A 38 31.11 7.53 -10.88
N LEU A 39 30.06 8.26 -10.51
CA LEU A 39 29.78 9.58 -11.07
C LEU A 39 30.65 10.66 -10.43
N GLU A 40 31.43 11.35 -11.27
CA GLU A 40 32.26 12.49 -10.85
C GLU A 40 31.42 13.65 -10.32
N ASN A 41 30.29 13.94 -10.98
CA ASN A 41 29.40 15.04 -10.59
C ASN A 41 28.59 14.69 -9.32
N PRO A 42 28.70 15.50 -8.24
CA PRO A 42 28.02 15.25 -6.98
C PRO A 42 26.50 15.40 -7.06
N GLY A 43 25.96 16.24 -7.96
CA GLY A 43 24.53 16.39 -8.19
C GLY A 43 23.89 15.12 -8.73
N PHE A 44 24.45 14.54 -9.80
CA PHE A 44 23.95 13.28 -10.36
C PHE A 44 24.13 12.11 -9.38
N ARG A 45 25.21 12.11 -8.59
CA ARG A 45 25.42 11.13 -7.51
C ARG A 45 24.30 11.16 -6.47
N ILE A 46 23.89 12.35 -6.02
CA ILE A 46 22.78 12.50 -5.06
C ILE A 46 21.46 12.09 -5.69
N LEU A 47 21.18 12.50 -6.93
CA LEU A 47 19.94 12.14 -7.64
C LEU A 47 19.78 10.61 -7.75
N LEU A 48 20.84 9.90 -8.09
CA LEU A 48 20.78 8.45 -8.27
C LEU A 48 20.63 7.70 -6.93
N ARG A 49 21.16 8.24 -5.83
CA ARG A 49 20.91 7.72 -4.47
C ARG A 49 19.46 7.95 -4.02
N ILE A 50 18.89 9.11 -4.33
CA ILE A 50 17.47 9.38 -4.09
C ILE A 50 16.59 8.40 -4.88
N ALA A 51 16.91 8.18 -6.16
CA ALA A 51 16.20 7.20 -6.97
C ALA A 51 16.29 5.79 -6.36
N ALA A 52 17.46 5.39 -5.86
CA ALA A 52 17.66 4.12 -5.18
C ALA A 52 16.77 3.96 -3.93
N ILE A 53 16.62 5.03 -3.12
CA ILE A 53 15.75 5.04 -1.94
C ILE A 53 14.27 4.99 -2.37
N LEU A 54 13.89 5.72 -3.41
CA LEU A 54 12.51 5.74 -3.89
C LEU A 54 12.05 4.35 -4.38
N ILE A 55 12.97 3.57 -4.96
CA ILE A 55 12.74 2.18 -5.38
C ILE A 55 12.53 1.23 -4.18
N LEU A 56 13.01 1.59 -2.98
CA LEU A 56 12.75 0.79 -1.77
C LEU A 56 11.30 0.91 -1.26
N ILE A 57 10.57 1.98 -1.64
CA ILE A 57 9.17 2.15 -1.25
C ILE A 57 8.29 1.00 -1.80
N PRO A 58 8.25 0.71 -3.12
CA PRO A 58 7.48 -0.42 -3.63
C PRO A 58 8.00 -1.76 -3.12
N PHE A 59 9.30 -1.89 -2.84
CA PHE A 59 9.85 -3.09 -2.18
C PHE A 59 9.21 -3.31 -0.80
N LEU A 60 9.15 -2.28 0.04
CA LEU A 60 8.52 -2.37 1.36
C LEU A 60 7.03 -2.75 1.25
N LEU A 61 6.31 -2.15 0.28
CA LEU A 61 4.90 -2.50 0.03
C LEU A 61 4.74 -3.97 -0.33
N LEU A 62 5.62 -4.53 -1.17
CA LEU A 62 5.58 -5.95 -1.55
C LEU A 62 5.88 -6.89 -0.37
N VAL A 63 6.85 -6.53 0.48
CA VAL A 63 7.14 -7.28 1.71
C VAL A 63 5.92 -7.29 2.64
N MET A 64 5.28 -6.14 2.84
CA MET A 64 4.05 -6.05 3.64
C MET A 64 2.92 -6.89 3.05
N GLN A 65 2.77 -6.88 1.71
CA GLN A 65 1.79 -7.74 1.03
C GLN A 65 2.08 -9.22 1.23
N MET A 66 3.36 -9.62 1.16
CA MET A 66 3.78 -11.00 1.40
C MET A 66 3.43 -11.45 2.83
N VAL A 67 3.72 -10.62 3.83
CA VAL A 67 3.35 -10.90 5.24
C VAL A 67 1.83 -11.00 5.39
N ARG A 68 1.07 -10.13 4.71
CA ARG A 68 -0.41 -10.14 4.73
C ARG A 68 -0.95 -11.47 4.21
N ILE A 69 -0.45 -11.93 3.06
CA ILE A 69 -0.86 -13.17 2.41
C ILE A 69 -0.45 -14.41 3.23
N LEU A 70 0.75 -14.42 3.81
CA LEU A 70 1.24 -15.51 4.67
C LEU A 70 0.39 -15.71 5.93
N ARG A 71 -0.26 -14.66 6.42
CA ARG A 71 -1.14 -14.68 7.59
C ARG A 71 -2.62 -14.89 7.23
N SER A 72 -2.94 -15.01 5.95
CA SER A 72 -4.30 -15.23 5.50
C SER A 72 -4.72 -16.69 5.65
N LYS A 73 -5.98 -16.92 6.01
CA LYS A 73 -6.59 -18.25 6.13
C LYS A 73 -8.11 -18.14 6.06
N TYR A 74 -8.76 -19.20 5.62
CA TYR A 74 -10.21 -19.33 5.69
C TYR A 74 -10.57 -20.29 6.82
N ARG A 75 -11.62 -19.97 7.56
CA ARG A 75 -12.16 -20.84 8.60
C ARG A 75 -13.64 -21.00 8.34
N ILE A 76 -14.08 -22.24 8.25
CA ILE A 76 -15.49 -22.61 8.21
C ILE A 76 -15.87 -23.07 9.61
N ASP A 77 -16.98 -22.54 10.10
CA ASP A 77 -17.64 -22.94 11.34
C ASP A 77 -19.14 -23.09 11.08
N ARG A 78 -19.88 -23.71 12.01
CA ARG A 78 -21.34 -23.90 11.93
C ARG A 78 -22.11 -22.58 11.82
N GLU A 79 -21.53 -21.51 12.35
CA GLU A 79 -22.14 -20.19 12.35
C GLU A 79 -21.87 -19.41 11.06
N GLY A 80 -20.84 -19.78 10.29
CA GLY A 80 -20.51 -19.11 9.04
C GLY A 80 -19.05 -19.25 8.58
N LEU A 81 -18.70 -18.44 7.58
CA LEU A 81 -17.38 -18.38 6.99
C LEU A 81 -16.60 -17.19 7.54
N THR A 82 -15.46 -17.45 8.18
CA THR A 82 -14.52 -16.42 8.61
C THR A 82 -13.33 -16.37 7.65
N ILE A 83 -13.15 -15.22 7.00
CA ILE A 83 -12.00 -14.93 6.15
C ILE A 83 -11.02 -14.08 6.95
N GLN A 84 -9.86 -14.63 7.27
CA GLN A 84 -8.76 -13.85 7.80
C GLN A 84 -7.85 -13.43 6.63
N TRP A 85 -7.74 -12.12 6.40
CA TRP A 85 -6.85 -11.55 5.40
C TRP A 85 -5.75 -10.72 6.07
N GLY A 86 -4.60 -11.34 6.30
CA GLY A 86 -3.53 -10.77 7.11
C GLY A 86 -3.97 -10.42 8.54
N TYR A 87 -4.12 -9.12 8.82
CA TYR A 87 -4.54 -8.59 10.12
C TYR A 87 -6.04 -8.31 10.22
N GLN A 88 -6.75 -8.35 9.09
CA GLN A 88 -8.18 -8.08 9.04
C GLN A 88 -8.96 -9.40 9.06
N LYS A 89 -10.15 -9.40 9.65
CA LYS A 89 -11.05 -10.55 9.72
C LYS A 89 -12.44 -10.13 9.24
N MET A 90 -12.98 -10.88 8.28
CA MET A 90 -14.35 -10.77 7.79
C MET A 90 -15.11 -12.01 8.25
N VAL A 91 -16.32 -11.82 8.75
CA VAL A 91 -17.19 -12.92 9.18
C VAL A 91 -18.49 -12.82 8.39
N ILE A 92 -18.82 -13.88 7.68
CA ILE A 92 -20.03 -14.02 6.86
C ILE A 92 -20.91 -15.08 7.53
N PRO A 93 -22.04 -14.69 8.12
CA PRO A 93 -23.03 -15.61 8.66
C PRO A 93 -23.52 -16.59 7.59
N ILE A 94 -23.76 -17.84 7.99
CA ILE A 94 -24.23 -18.88 7.06
C ILE A 94 -25.57 -18.51 6.38
N GLN A 95 -26.42 -17.73 7.07
CA GLN A 95 -27.73 -17.29 6.59
C GLN A 95 -27.64 -16.31 5.41
N GLU A 96 -26.52 -15.61 5.27
CA GLU A 96 -26.33 -14.64 4.19
C GLU A 96 -25.77 -15.29 2.93
N ILE A 97 -25.32 -16.55 3.01
CA ILE A 97 -24.78 -17.27 1.86
C ILE A 97 -25.94 -17.80 1.02
N GLU A 98 -26.15 -17.21 -0.15
CA GLU A 98 -27.26 -17.57 -1.05
C GLU A 98 -26.85 -18.68 -2.01
N TRP A 99 -25.61 -18.64 -2.50
CA TRP A 99 -25.08 -19.62 -3.43
C TRP A 99 -23.55 -19.68 -3.41
N ILE A 100 -23.01 -20.84 -3.76
CA ILE A 100 -21.57 -21.08 -3.90
C ILE A 100 -21.35 -21.74 -5.25
N ARG A 101 -20.44 -21.19 -6.07
CA ARG A 101 -20.12 -21.75 -7.40
C ARG A 101 -18.63 -21.68 -7.69
N PRO A 102 -18.03 -22.74 -8.27
CA PRO A 102 -16.69 -22.65 -8.84
C PRO A 102 -16.63 -21.58 -9.93
N VAL A 103 -15.52 -20.86 -10.00
CA VAL A 103 -15.29 -19.82 -11.01
C VAL A 103 -15.35 -20.38 -12.43
N ASP A 104 -14.84 -21.59 -12.64
CA ASP A 104 -14.81 -22.24 -13.96
C ASP A 104 -16.21 -22.63 -14.48
N GLN A 105 -17.22 -22.66 -13.59
CA GLN A 105 -18.62 -22.92 -13.94
C GLN A 105 -19.41 -21.63 -14.19
N MET A 106 -18.78 -20.46 -14.06
CA MET A 106 -19.41 -19.19 -14.37
C MET A 106 -19.44 -19.01 -15.89
N GLY A 107 -20.64 -18.79 -16.45
CA GLY A 107 -20.85 -18.55 -17.87
C GLY A 107 -20.37 -17.18 -18.37
N TYR A 108 -19.70 -16.39 -17.53
CA TYR A 108 -19.32 -15.01 -17.80
C TYR A 108 -17.91 -14.69 -17.30
N SER A 109 -17.28 -13.69 -17.92
CA SER A 109 -15.92 -13.26 -17.57
C SER A 109 -15.91 -12.36 -16.34
N ILE A 110 -15.17 -12.76 -15.31
CA ILE A 110 -15.04 -11.98 -14.07
C ILE A 110 -13.93 -10.95 -14.26
N PRO A 111 -14.21 -9.64 -14.08
CA PRO A 111 -13.16 -8.61 -14.15
C PRO A 111 -12.17 -8.82 -13.00
N LEU A 112 -10.89 -8.99 -13.35
CA LEU A 112 -9.82 -9.26 -12.38
C LEU A 112 -9.20 -7.95 -11.84
N PRO A 113 -8.78 -7.90 -10.56
CA PRO A 113 -8.08 -6.75 -10.01
C PRO A 113 -6.70 -6.57 -10.68
N THR A 114 -6.18 -5.34 -10.68
CA THR A 114 -4.90 -4.99 -11.34
C THR A 114 -3.72 -5.83 -10.85
N ALA A 115 -3.72 -6.22 -9.57
CA ALA A 115 -2.67 -7.03 -8.94
C ALA A 115 -2.79 -8.54 -9.24
N ALA A 116 -3.82 -8.99 -9.97
CA ALA A 116 -4.03 -10.40 -10.31
C ALA A 116 -2.85 -11.02 -11.08
N LYS A 117 -2.16 -10.24 -11.92
CA LYS A 117 -0.96 -10.68 -12.66
C LYS A 117 0.18 -11.13 -11.73
N LEU A 118 0.25 -10.56 -10.52
CA LEU A 118 1.22 -10.94 -9.50
C LEU A 118 0.76 -12.13 -8.65
N GLY A 119 -0.43 -12.67 -8.91
CA GLY A 119 -1.07 -13.70 -8.08
C GLY A 119 -1.68 -13.13 -6.80
N ILE A 120 -2.04 -11.85 -6.81
CA ILE A 120 -2.68 -11.18 -5.66
C ILE A 120 -4.07 -10.74 -6.11
N PHE A 121 -5.08 -11.49 -5.69
CA PHE A 121 -6.47 -11.16 -5.93
C PHE A 121 -7.01 -10.53 -4.65
N THR A 122 -6.78 -9.22 -4.50
CA THR A 122 -7.31 -8.44 -3.38
C THR A 122 -7.90 -7.13 -3.87
N GLY A 123 -9.06 -6.78 -3.32
CA GLY A 123 -9.71 -5.50 -3.56
C GLY A 123 -11.19 -5.69 -3.87
N LYS A 124 -11.81 -4.59 -4.31
CA LYS A 124 -13.20 -4.55 -4.73
C LYS A 124 -13.26 -4.26 -6.23
N THR A 125 -14.09 -4.97 -6.96
CA THR A 125 -14.37 -4.69 -8.39
C THR A 125 -15.86 -4.85 -8.63
N TYR A 126 -16.40 -4.09 -9.57
CA TYR A 126 -17.79 -4.18 -9.95
C TYR A 126 -17.94 -4.97 -11.25
N SER A 127 -18.91 -5.88 -11.29
CA SER A 127 -19.35 -6.57 -12.50
C SER A 127 -20.84 -6.28 -12.74
N PRO A 128 -21.26 -5.95 -13.98
CA PRO A 128 -22.68 -5.74 -14.29
C PRO A 128 -23.59 -6.91 -13.93
N GLU A 129 -23.07 -8.14 -13.93
CA GLU A 129 -23.85 -9.36 -13.71
C GLU A 129 -23.82 -9.85 -12.27
N LEU A 130 -22.75 -9.55 -11.53
CA LEU A 130 -22.50 -10.06 -10.17
C LEU A 130 -22.54 -8.97 -9.10
N GLY A 131 -22.66 -7.70 -9.50
CA GLY A 131 -22.56 -6.56 -8.60
C GLY A 131 -21.15 -6.37 -8.06
N ASP A 132 -21.07 -6.04 -6.78
CA ASP A 132 -19.81 -5.84 -6.07
C ASP A 132 -19.11 -7.16 -5.77
N ILE A 133 -17.87 -7.29 -6.21
CA ILE A 133 -17.03 -8.47 -6.02
C ILE A 133 -15.85 -8.11 -5.10
N LEU A 134 -15.75 -8.80 -3.96
CA LEU A 134 -14.61 -8.74 -3.06
C LEU A 134 -13.65 -9.90 -3.31
N PHE A 135 -12.39 -9.60 -3.58
CA PHE A 135 -11.36 -10.60 -3.81
C PHE A 135 -10.55 -10.85 -2.54
N PHE A 136 -10.46 -12.12 -2.16
CA PHE A 136 -9.57 -12.62 -1.12
C PHE A 136 -8.95 -13.93 -1.58
N ALA A 137 -8.10 -13.88 -2.62
CA ALA A 137 -7.50 -15.07 -3.24
C ALA A 137 -6.06 -14.83 -3.70
N THR A 138 -5.35 -15.92 -3.98
CA THR A 138 -3.97 -15.91 -4.52
C THR A 138 -3.86 -16.56 -5.90
N GLN A 139 -4.90 -17.28 -6.34
CA GLN A 139 -4.98 -17.85 -7.68
C GLN A 139 -6.43 -17.87 -8.18
N GLN A 140 -6.60 -18.00 -9.49
CA GLN A 140 -7.91 -18.16 -10.13
C GLN A 140 -8.33 -19.63 -10.28
N GLN A 141 -7.36 -20.54 -10.41
CA GLN A 141 -7.60 -21.98 -10.51
C GLN A 141 -8.19 -22.50 -9.20
N ASP A 142 -9.24 -23.32 -9.31
CA ASP A 142 -9.95 -23.90 -8.16
C ASP A 142 -10.54 -22.84 -7.21
N ALA A 143 -10.83 -21.65 -7.74
CA ALA A 143 -11.44 -20.57 -6.99
C ALA A 143 -12.97 -20.70 -6.98
N PHE A 144 -13.57 -20.18 -5.92
CA PHE A 144 -15.02 -20.14 -5.71
C PHE A 144 -15.52 -18.71 -5.60
N LEU A 145 -16.74 -18.52 -6.09
CA LEU A 145 -17.57 -17.38 -5.80
C LEU A 145 -18.60 -17.77 -4.75
N ILE A 146 -18.73 -16.95 -3.72
CA ILE A 146 -19.76 -17.03 -2.71
C ILE A 146 -20.64 -15.80 -2.85
N GLY A 147 -21.88 -16.00 -3.30
CA GLY A 147 -22.88 -14.94 -3.34
C GLY A 147 -23.44 -14.71 -1.96
N THR A 148 -23.33 -13.47 -1.47
CA THR A 148 -24.02 -13.01 -0.27
C THR A 148 -25.06 -11.96 -0.62
N THR A 149 -25.97 -11.67 0.31
CA THR A 149 -27.03 -10.67 0.13
C THR A 149 -26.50 -9.25 -0.21
N GLN A 150 -25.24 -8.94 0.14
CA GLN A 150 -24.65 -7.62 -0.15
C GLN A 150 -23.65 -7.63 -1.31
N GLU A 151 -22.86 -8.71 -1.45
CA GLU A 151 -21.71 -8.76 -2.34
C GLU A 151 -21.28 -10.20 -2.64
N VAL A 152 -20.55 -10.36 -3.75
CA VAL A 152 -19.97 -11.63 -4.18
C VAL A 152 -18.52 -11.71 -3.71
N ILE A 153 -18.13 -12.85 -3.15
CA ILE A 153 -16.81 -13.03 -2.56
C ILE A 153 -16.02 -14.07 -3.34
N PHE A 154 -14.84 -13.70 -3.80
CA PHE A 154 -13.94 -14.54 -4.57
C PHE A 154 -12.84 -15.11 -3.66
N LEU A 155 -12.79 -16.45 -3.54
CA LEU A 155 -11.88 -17.19 -2.66
C LEU A 155 -11.13 -18.28 -3.41
N SER A 156 -9.90 -18.59 -2.99
CA SER A 156 -9.11 -19.69 -3.55
C SER A 156 -8.52 -20.54 -2.42
N PRO A 157 -9.27 -21.50 -1.85
CA PRO A 157 -8.73 -22.41 -0.85
C PRO A 157 -7.67 -23.34 -1.45
N SER A 158 -6.73 -23.82 -0.63
CA SER A 158 -5.72 -24.79 -1.07
C SER A 158 -6.30 -26.18 -1.40
N ASP A 159 -7.43 -26.53 -0.77
CA ASP A 159 -8.19 -27.75 -1.00
C ASP A 159 -9.64 -27.37 -1.30
N ALA A 160 -9.98 -27.35 -2.59
CA ALA A 160 -11.26 -26.90 -3.08
C ALA A 160 -12.41 -27.85 -2.71
N ASP A 161 -12.17 -29.15 -2.84
CA ASP A 161 -13.19 -30.18 -2.59
C ASP A 161 -13.55 -30.26 -1.10
N ALA A 162 -12.53 -30.23 -0.22
CA ALA A 162 -12.77 -30.22 1.22
C ALA A 162 -13.44 -28.93 1.69
N PHE A 163 -13.07 -27.78 1.12
CA PHE A 163 -13.72 -26.50 1.42
C PHE A 163 -15.20 -26.50 1.02
N GLN A 164 -15.53 -27.00 -0.18
CA GLN A 164 -16.92 -27.09 -0.64
C GLN A 164 -17.75 -28.02 0.25
N LYS A 165 -17.21 -29.20 0.61
CA LYS A 165 -17.89 -30.16 1.51
C LYS A 165 -18.14 -29.56 2.90
N GLY A 166 -17.12 -28.96 3.52
CA GLY A 166 -17.26 -28.35 4.84
C GLY A 166 -18.29 -27.22 4.86
N LEU A 167 -18.36 -26.42 3.79
CA LEU A 167 -19.35 -25.36 3.67
C LEU A 167 -20.77 -25.93 3.48
N GLN A 168 -20.94 -26.95 2.63
CA GLN A 168 -22.22 -27.65 2.46
C GLN A 168 -22.70 -28.28 3.77
N GLU A 169 -21.84 -28.99 4.48
CA GLU A 169 -22.13 -29.56 5.81
C GLU A 169 -22.57 -28.49 6.80
N SER A 170 -21.90 -27.34 6.82
CA SER A 170 -22.25 -26.21 7.70
C SER A 170 -23.60 -25.59 7.33
N VAL A 171 -23.93 -25.48 6.04
CA VAL A 171 -25.26 -25.05 5.57
C VAL A 171 -26.34 -26.05 5.99
N TYR A 172 -26.09 -27.35 5.85
CA TYR A 172 -27.05 -28.41 6.26
C TYR A 172 -27.31 -28.44 7.76
N LEU A 173 -26.28 -28.20 8.57
CA LEU A 173 -26.40 -28.19 10.02
C LEU A 173 -27.17 -26.98 10.55
N GLY A 174 -27.24 -25.89 9.77
CA GLY A 174 -27.85 -24.63 10.17
C GLY A 174 -27.12 -23.93 11.31
N SER A 175 -27.38 -22.63 11.47
CA SER A 175 -26.83 -21.84 12.57
C SER A 175 -27.79 -21.87 13.76
N ILE A 176 -27.22 -22.07 14.95
CA ILE A 176 -27.93 -22.13 16.24
C ILE A 176 -27.93 -20.75 16.92
N THR A 177 -27.11 -19.82 16.43
CA THR A 177 -26.95 -18.46 16.96
C THR A 177 -26.52 -17.56 15.80
N PRO A 178 -27.30 -16.53 15.42
CA PRO A 178 -26.94 -15.67 14.30
C PRO A 178 -25.73 -14.81 14.69
N LEU A 179 -24.61 -14.99 13.99
CA LEU A 179 -23.47 -14.08 14.08
C LEU A 179 -23.84 -12.73 13.47
N GLU A 180 -23.39 -11.64 14.09
CA GLU A 180 -23.42 -10.34 13.43
C GLU A 180 -22.37 -10.31 12.32
N ARG A 181 -22.80 -9.96 11.09
CA ARG A 181 -21.89 -9.72 9.97
C ARG A 181 -20.83 -8.70 10.40
N LYS A 182 -19.57 -9.11 10.31
CA LYS A 182 -18.43 -8.20 10.46
C LYS A 182 -17.77 -8.03 9.10
N SER A 183 -18.12 -6.95 8.41
CA SER A 183 -17.44 -6.57 7.17
C SER A 183 -16.07 -5.99 7.49
N ILE A 184 -15.09 -6.32 6.65
CA ILE A 184 -13.86 -5.55 6.60
C ILE A 184 -14.18 -4.33 5.75
N SER A 185 -14.02 -3.12 6.28
CA SER A 185 -13.87 -1.95 5.43
C SER A 185 -12.58 -2.16 4.61
N VAL A 186 -12.71 -2.62 3.38
CA VAL A 186 -11.60 -2.67 2.40
C VAL A 186 -11.34 -1.25 1.87
N ASP A 187 -11.48 -0.24 2.73
CA ASP A 187 -11.11 1.12 2.42
C ASP A 187 -9.59 1.18 2.49
N SER A 188 -8.99 0.95 1.33
CA SER A 188 -7.57 1.12 1.12
C SER A 188 -7.18 2.55 1.50
N PRO A 189 -6.07 2.79 2.23
CA PRO A 189 -5.60 4.15 2.53
C PRO A 189 -5.45 5.01 1.25
N PHE A 190 -5.21 4.37 0.10
CA PHE A 190 -5.18 5.01 -1.21
C PHE A 190 -6.52 5.63 -1.64
N ILE A 191 -7.65 5.02 -1.26
CA ILE A 191 -8.99 5.56 -1.55
C ILE A 191 -9.24 6.79 -0.68
N THR A 192 -8.87 6.76 0.60
CA THR A 192 -8.93 7.93 1.49
C THR A 192 -8.08 9.10 0.99
N ILE A 193 -6.87 8.81 0.47
CA ILE A 193 -5.98 9.81 -0.16
C ILE A 193 -6.62 10.39 -1.42
N ARG A 194 -7.18 9.53 -2.29
CA ARG A 194 -7.79 9.97 -3.56
C ARG A 194 -9.04 10.82 -3.35
N THR A 195 -9.88 10.48 -2.37
CA THR A 195 -11.10 11.24 -2.04
C THR A 195 -10.76 12.61 -1.45
N ASN A 196 -9.64 12.74 -0.73
CA ASN A 196 -9.20 13.98 -0.10
C ASN A 196 -7.96 14.58 -0.77
N LEU A 197 -7.98 14.67 -2.11
CA LEU A 197 -6.80 15.08 -2.88
C LEU A 197 -6.23 16.42 -2.41
N HIS A 198 -7.06 17.41 -2.07
CA HIS A 198 -6.62 18.73 -1.61
C HIS A 198 -5.81 18.71 -0.31
N LEU A 199 -5.98 17.71 0.55
CA LEU A 199 -5.21 17.58 1.79
C LEU A 199 -3.81 16.99 1.52
N TYR A 200 -3.72 16.06 0.58
CA TYR A 200 -2.48 15.30 0.32
C TYR A 200 -1.65 15.89 -0.84
N LEU A 201 -2.23 16.71 -1.71
CA LEU A 201 -1.52 17.38 -2.81
C LEU A 201 -0.36 18.27 -2.32
N PRO A 202 -0.53 19.12 -1.28
CA PRO A 202 0.55 19.96 -0.78
C PRO A 202 1.72 19.12 -0.22
N ILE A 203 1.43 17.99 0.42
CA ILE A 203 2.45 17.05 0.92
C ILE A 203 3.23 16.45 -0.25
N ALA A 204 2.53 15.98 -1.29
CA ALA A 204 3.21 15.42 -2.46
C ALA A 204 4.11 16.45 -3.14
N PHE A 205 3.64 17.70 -3.23
CA PHE A 205 4.41 18.79 -3.81
C PHE A 205 5.59 19.22 -2.93
N SER A 206 5.43 19.23 -1.60
CA SER A 206 6.51 19.56 -0.67
C SER A 206 7.63 18.52 -0.71
N PHE A 207 7.29 17.22 -0.77
CA PHE A 207 8.27 16.15 -0.99
C PHE A 207 8.98 16.29 -2.33
N LEU A 208 8.26 16.59 -3.42
CA LEU A 208 8.87 16.79 -4.74
C LEU A 208 9.81 18.00 -4.77
N LEU A 209 9.41 19.10 -4.13
CA LEU A 209 10.23 20.29 -3.98
C LEU A 209 11.49 20.02 -3.15
N ASN A 210 11.37 19.20 -2.10
CA ASN A 210 12.50 18.75 -1.29
C ASN A 210 13.51 17.93 -2.11
N LEU A 211 13.04 17.05 -3.00
CA LEU A 211 13.91 16.32 -3.93
C LEU A 211 14.65 17.28 -4.87
N GLY A 212 13.93 18.28 -5.42
CA GLY A 212 14.56 19.35 -6.22
C GLY A 212 15.62 20.11 -5.43
N LEU A 213 15.39 20.35 -4.14
CA LEU A 213 16.34 20.99 -3.23
C LEU A 213 17.62 20.16 -3.06
N PHE A 214 17.52 18.84 -2.86
CA PHE A 214 18.68 17.96 -2.80
C PHE A 214 19.51 18.00 -4.10
N VAL A 215 18.83 18.02 -5.25
CA VAL A 215 19.49 18.11 -6.55
C VAL A 215 20.22 19.44 -6.69
N LEU A 216 19.55 20.54 -6.36
CA LEU A 216 20.10 21.89 -6.41
C LEU A 216 21.36 22.01 -5.54
N VAL A 217 21.30 21.56 -4.29
CA VAL A 217 22.46 21.55 -3.38
C VAL A 217 23.59 20.68 -3.92
N GLY A 218 23.26 19.52 -4.50
CA GLY A 218 24.25 18.64 -5.13
C GLY A 218 24.97 19.29 -6.31
N PHE A 219 24.27 20.05 -7.16
CA PHE A 219 24.91 20.81 -8.24
C PHE A 219 25.74 21.99 -7.72
N LEU A 220 25.28 22.67 -6.66
CA LEU A 220 26.06 23.74 -6.04
C LEU A 220 27.38 23.25 -5.46
N ALA A 221 27.38 22.06 -4.86
CA ALA A 221 28.58 21.44 -4.30
C ALA A 221 29.67 21.18 -5.36
N ASN A 222 29.32 21.12 -6.64
CA ASN A 222 30.28 20.97 -7.72
C ASN A 222 30.96 22.30 -8.12
N ASN A 223 30.25 23.42 -7.96
CA ASN A 223 30.63 24.68 -8.60
C ASN A 223 31.18 25.73 -7.61
N ARG A 224 30.95 25.55 -6.31
CA ARG A 224 31.38 26.49 -5.26
C ARG A 224 31.89 25.74 -4.04
N GLU A 225 33.00 26.21 -3.47
CA GLU A 225 33.56 25.66 -2.22
C GLU A 225 32.87 26.24 -0.98
N THR A 226 32.46 27.50 -1.04
CA THR A 226 31.79 28.22 0.07
C THR A 226 30.52 28.93 -0.40
N ILE A 227 29.46 28.88 0.41
CA ILE A 227 28.20 29.60 0.17
C ILE A 227 27.70 30.22 1.46
N GLN A 228 27.30 31.49 1.40
CA GLN A 228 26.63 32.18 2.50
C GLN A 228 25.12 32.07 2.33
N VAL A 229 24.43 31.44 3.28
CA VAL A 229 22.95 31.39 3.29
C VAL A 229 22.44 32.26 4.42
N GLY A 230 21.92 33.43 4.06
CA GLY A 230 21.53 34.46 5.03
C GLY A 230 22.72 34.93 5.88
N THR A 231 22.66 34.71 7.19
CA THR A 231 23.74 35.07 8.14
C THR A 231 24.72 33.93 8.40
N VAL A 232 24.46 32.72 7.91
CA VAL A 232 25.28 31.54 8.16
C VAL A 232 26.22 31.31 6.98
N LEU A 233 27.52 31.29 7.26
CA LEU A 233 28.55 30.92 6.30
C LEU A 233 28.78 29.41 6.35
N PHE A 234 28.61 28.74 5.21
CA PHE A 234 28.97 27.34 5.07
C PHE A 234 30.37 27.26 4.44
N GLU A 235 31.36 26.91 5.27
CA GLU A 235 32.77 26.75 4.88
C GLU A 235 32.98 25.62 3.86
N SER A 236 32.04 24.67 3.78
CA SER A 236 31.99 23.68 2.73
C SER A 236 30.56 23.57 2.22
N THR A 237 30.37 23.66 0.91
CA THR A 237 29.06 23.44 0.26
C THR A 237 28.50 22.03 0.54
N SER A 238 29.32 21.07 0.96
CA SER A 238 28.87 19.75 1.42
C SER A 238 28.01 19.83 2.69
N ASN A 239 28.23 20.82 3.57
CA ASN A 239 27.45 21.03 4.78
C ASN A 239 26.05 21.61 4.49
N LEU A 240 25.86 22.14 3.27
CA LEU A 240 24.60 22.72 2.82
C LEU A 240 23.51 21.65 2.63
N VAL A 241 23.90 20.36 2.58
CA VAL A 241 23.00 19.20 2.57
C VAL A 241 22.14 19.10 3.85
N VAL A 242 22.54 19.76 4.94
CA VAL A 242 21.71 19.82 6.16
C VAL A 242 20.37 20.51 5.92
N ILE A 243 20.30 21.51 5.02
CA ILE A 243 19.05 22.23 4.71
C ILE A 243 17.98 21.30 4.11
N PRO A 244 18.24 20.56 3.01
CA PRO A 244 17.26 19.63 2.47
C PRO A 244 16.95 18.47 3.43
N ILE A 245 17.90 18.03 4.28
CA ILE A 245 17.64 17.05 5.33
C ILE A 245 16.63 17.57 6.36
N LEU A 246 16.81 18.81 6.84
CA LEU A 246 15.88 19.45 7.79
C LEU A 246 14.49 19.59 7.17
N ALA A 247 14.41 20.07 5.93
CA ALA A 247 13.14 20.16 5.21
C ALA A 247 12.47 18.78 5.05
N LEU A 248 13.25 17.73 4.79
CA LEU A 248 12.72 16.36 4.67
C LEU A 248 12.18 15.85 6.01
N LEU A 249 12.88 16.11 7.12
CA LEU A 249 12.45 15.73 8.45
C LEU A 249 11.13 16.42 8.86
N LEU A 250 10.98 17.71 8.55
CA LEU A 250 9.74 18.45 8.77
C LEU A 250 8.59 17.87 7.93
N ASN A 251 8.81 17.61 6.64
CA ASN A 251 7.80 17.00 5.77
C ASN A 251 7.38 15.59 6.22
N ILE A 252 8.31 14.80 6.76
CA ILE A 252 7.98 13.48 7.35
C ILE A 252 7.09 13.65 8.59
N LEU A 253 7.44 14.60 9.46
CA LEU A 253 6.65 14.87 10.67
C LEU A 253 5.22 15.30 10.31
N ASP A 254 5.07 16.18 9.32
CA ASP A 254 3.78 16.62 8.79
C ASP A 254 3.00 15.44 8.19
N GLY A 255 3.66 14.58 7.42
CA GLY A 255 3.05 13.37 6.85
C GLY A 255 2.49 12.40 7.88
N ILE A 256 3.05 12.37 9.10
CA ILE A 256 2.56 11.56 10.23
C ILE A 256 1.42 12.28 10.98
N LEU A 257 1.56 13.59 11.20
CA LEU A 257 0.58 14.40 11.95
C LEU A 257 -0.74 14.56 11.20
N ILE A 258 -0.71 14.75 9.89
CA ILE A 258 -1.90 15.09 9.08
C ILE A 258 -2.98 13.99 9.15
N PRO A 259 -2.67 12.69 8.95
CA PRO A 259 -3.67 11.62 9.12
C PRO A 259 -4.24 11.54 10.54
N PHE A 260 -3.41 11.80 11.56
CA PHE A 260 -3.85 11.79 12.97
C PHE A 260 -4.84 12.93 13.25
N LEU A 261 -4.53 14.15 12.80
CA LEU A 261 -5.39 15.32 12.95
C LEU A 261 -6.67 15.19 12.14
N TYR A 262 -6.59 14.65 10.91
CA TYR A 262 -7.75 14.51 10.02
C TYR A 262 -8.80 13.52 10.55
N LYS A 263 -8.39 12.53 11.35
CA LYS A 263 -9.30 11.53 11.93
C LYS A 263 -10.32 12.14 12.89
N ASN A 264 -9.97 13.24 13.58
CA ASN A 264 -10.87 13.96 14.46
C ASN A 264 -11.57 15.11 13.73
N GLU A 265 -12.90 15.13 13.71
CA GLU A 265 -13.67 16.14 12.96
C GLU A 265 -13.36 17.58 13.40
N SER A 266 -13.14 17.80 14.69
CA SER A 266 -12.78 19.10 15.27
C SER A 266 -11.37 19.57 14.89
N LEU A 267 -10.46 18.66 14.53
CA LEU A 267 -9.06 18.96 14.23
C LEU A 267 -8.76 19.04 12.73
N ARG A 268 -9.75 18.76 11.86
CA ARG A 268 -9.60 18.81 10.40
C ARG A 268 -9.02 20.13 9.88
N PRO A 269 -9.42 21.33 10.37
CA PRO A 269 -8.82 22.59 9.89
C PRO A 269 -7.31 22.67 10.14
N TYR A 270 -6.84 22.15 11.27
CA TYR A 270 -5.41 22.11 11.59
C TYR A 270 -4.65 21.17 10.68
N ALA A 271 -5.25 20.04 10.27
CA ALA A 271 -4.64 19.13 9.30
C ALA A 271 -4.36 19.83 7.95
N PHE A 272 -5.29 20.68 7.49
CA PHE A 272 -5.08 21.48 6.29
C PHE A 272 -3.99 22.54 6.48
N LEU A 273 -4.01 23.28 7.60
CA LEU A 273 -2.97 24.28 7.90
C LEU A 273 -1.58 23.65 7.94
N THR A 274 -1.43 22.50 8.61
CA THR A 274 -0.16 21.76 8.66
C THR A 274 0.30 21.35 7.26
N SER A 275 -0.60 20.82 6.41
CA SER A 275 -0.28 20.43 5.03
C SER A 275 0.28 21.59 4.20
N TYR A 276 -0.37 22.76 4.24
CA TYR A 276 0.12 23.94 3.51
C TYR A 276 1.39 24.53 4.14
N SER A 277 1.53 24.47 5.47
CA SER A 277 2.72 25.00 6.16
C SER A 277 4.00 24.26 5.76
N GLY A 278 3.96 22.93 5.64
CA GLY A 278 5.11 22.14 5.19
C GLY A 278 5.56 22.48 3.77
N LEU A 279 4.59 22.71 2.86
CA LEU A 279 4.85 23.19 1.51
C LEU A 279 5.52 24.57 1.52
N ILE A 280 4.95 25.53 2.26
CA ILE A 280 5.49 26.90 2.35
C ILE A 280 6.90 26.90 2.94
N THR A 281 7.15 26.14 4.00
CA THR A 281 8.49 26.03 4.62
C THR A 281 9.51 25.49 3.64
N THR A 282 9.18 24.41 2.91
CA THR A 282 10.09 23.84 1.90
C THR A 282 10.35 24.83 0.77
N LEU A 283 9.33 25.60 0.38
CA LEU A 283 9.44 26.64 -0.64
C LEU A 283 10.32 27.81 -0.19
N LEU A 284 10.14 28.30 1.03
CA LEU A 284 11.00 29.34 1.61
C LEU A 284 12.46 28.91 1.70
N LEU A 285 12.73 27.66 2.11
CA LEU A 285 14.09 27.12 2.15
C LEU A 285 14.70 27.01 0.75
N SER A 286 13.90 26.64 -0.25
CA SER A 286 14.37 26.60 -1.64
C SER A 286 14.72 28.01 -2.16
N ILE A 287 13.88 29.00 -1.87
CA ILE A 287 14.13 30.40 -2.23
C ILE A 287 15.37 30.94 -1.52
N ALA A 288 15.55 30.64 -0.23
CA ALA A 288 16.70 31.08 0.53
C ALA A 288 18.02 30.61 -0.10
N ILE A 289 18.06 29.36 -0.57
CA ILE A 289 19.23 28.84 -1.29
C ILE A 289 19.38 29.52 -2.64
N VAL A 290 18.31 29.71 -3.41
CA VAL A 290 18.39 30.40 -4.72
C VAL A 290 18.92 31.84 -4.57
N ILE A 291 18.45 32.58 -3.57
CA ILE A 291 18.95 33.94 -3.26
C ILE A 291 20.43 33.91 -2.91
N SER A 292 20.90 32.87 -2.23
CA SER A 292 22.31 32.73 -1.83
C SER A 292 23.25 32.46 -3.03
N ILE A 293 22.69 32.12 -4.20
CA ILE A 293 23.43 31.88 -5.44
C ILE A 293 23.58 33.18 -6.25
N LEU A 294 22.55 34.04 -6.20
CA LEU A 294 22.46 35.35 -6.85
C LEU A 294 23.43 36.35 -6.23
#